data_AF-A0A9X2S8E3-F1
#
_entry.id   AF-A0A9X2S8E3-F1
#
_cell.length_a   1.000
_cell.length_b   1.000
_cell.length_c   1.000
_cell.angle_alpha   90.00
_cell.angle_beta   90.00
_cell.angle_gamma   90.00
#
_symmetry.space_group_name_H-M   'P 1'
#
loop_
_entity.id
_entity.type
_entity.pdbx_description
1 polymer ?
#
loop_
_entity_poly.entity_id
_entity_poly.type
_entity_poly.pdbx_seq_one_letter_code
_entity_poly.pdbx_strand_id
1 'polypeptide(L)' 'MNLDKKISISQFQIKLFTMLLTIVWLGIGIYTLFKYDYKIGVPMIIFSSMFLIVFKLIQKYSTKMLKIYNNNLENKGGK' A
#
# COMPACT_ATOMS: atom_id res chain seq x y z
N MET A 1 26.87 -13.80 -9.47
CA MET A 1 25.63 -13.48 -8.75
C MET A 1 24.69 -12.84 -9.76
N ASN A 2 23.75 -13.62 -10.32
CA ASN A 2 22.84 -13.16 -11.38
C ASN A 2 21.91 -12.08 -10.81
N LEU A 3 22.12 -10.83 -11.21
CA LEU A 3 21.34 -9.66 -10.79
C LEU A 3 20.07 -9.45 -11.63
N ASP A 4 19.75 -10.35 -12.56
CA ASP A 4 18.57 -10.30 -13.43
C ASP A 4 17.27 -10.77 -12.76
N LYS A 5 17.15 -10.65 -11.43
CA LYS A 5 15.84 -10.82 -10.80
C LYS A 5 15.06 -9.54 -11.02
N LYS A 6 14.39 -9.44 -12.19
CA LYS A 6 13.36 -8.41 -12.44
C LYS A 6 12.53 -8.27 -11.17
N ILE A 7 12.60 -7.10 -10.55
CA ILE A 7 11.69 -6.74 -9.46
C ILE A 7 10.34 -6.46 -10.10
N SER A 8 9.69 -7.54 -10.52
CA SER A 8 8.32 -7.56 -11.01
C SER A 8 7.43 -7.61 -9.78
N ILE A 9 7.12 -6.45 -9.21
CA ILE A 9 6.08 -6.40 -8.18
C ILE A 9 4.75 -6.66 -8.91
N SER A 10 4.20 -7.86 -8.70
CA SER A 10 2.94 -8.24 -9.31
C SER A 10 1.84 -7.30 -8.86
N GLN A 11 1.12 -6.71 -9.80
CA GLN A 11 -0.03 -5.84 -9.52
C GLN A 11 -1.08 -6.57 -8.67
N PHE A 12 -1.17 -7.89 -8.81
CA PHE A 12 -2.03 -8.72 -7.99
C PHE A 12 -1.60 -8.73 -6.52
N GLN A 13 -0.30 -8.86 -6.23
CA GLN A 13 0.23 -8.85 -4.86
C GLN A 13 -0.01 -7.50 -4.18
N ILE A 14 0.20 -6.40 -4.91
CA ILE A 14 -0.07 -5.04 -4.41
C ILE A 14 -1.56 -4.88 -4.10
N LYS A 15 -2.43 -5.34 -4.99
CA LYS A 15 -3.88 -5.25 -4.82
C LYS A 15 -4.34 -6.10 -3.62
N LEU A 16 -3.84 -7.32 -3.50
CA LEU A 16 -4.16 -8.23 -2.39
C LEU A 16 -3.69 -7.64 -1.05
N PHE A 17 -2.46 -7.15 -1.00
CA PHE A 17 -1.93 -6.48 0.19
C PHE A 17 -2.78 -5.26 0.57
N THR A 18 -3.11 -4.39 -0.39
CA THR A 18 -3.94 -3.20 -0.15
C THR A 18 -5.33 -3.59 0.36
N MET A 19 -5.92 -4.65 -0.18
CA MET A 19 -7.22 -5.17 0.24
C MET A 19 -7.18 -5.67 1.68
N LEU A 20 -6.20 -6.52 2.03
CA LEU A 20 -6.02 -7.04 3.38
C LEU A 20 -5.77 -5.91 4.38
N LEU A 21 -4.89 -4.96 4.03
CA LEU A 21 -4.59 -3.79 4.86
C LEU A 21 -5.86 -2.96 5.12
N THR A 22 -6.68 -2.74 4.09
CA THR A 22 -7.95 -2.02 4.22
C THR A 22 -8.91 -2.74 5.17
N ILE A 23 -9.06 -4.06 5.03
CA ILE A 23 -9.92 -4.86 5.89
C ILE A 23 -9.47 -4.78 7.35
N VAL A 24 -8.16 -4.88 7.62
CA VAL A 24 -7.62 -4.80 8.98
C VAL A 24 -7.89 -3.43 9.59
N TRP A 25 -7.56 -2.35 8.88
CA TRP A 25 -7.71 -1.00 9.43
C TRP A 25 -9.17 -0.58 9.62
N LEU A 26 -10.04 -0.87 8.66
CA LEU A 26 -11.48 -0.62 8.82
C LEU A 26 -12.10 -1.54 9.88
N GLY A 27 -11.66 -2.81 9.93
CA GLY A 27 -12.09 -3.75 10.96
C GLY A 27 -11.74 -3.28 12.37
N ILE A 28 -10.52 -2.76 12.57
CA ILE A 28 -10.12 -2.16 13.86
C ILE A 28 -10.95 -0.92 14.17
N GLY A 29 -11.18 -0.02 13.20
CA GLY A 29 -12.02 1.15 13.40
C GLY A 29 -13.45 0.79 13.83
N ILE A 30 -14.08 -0.16 13.13
CA ILE A 30 -15.42 -0.66 13.43
C ILE A 30 -15.46 -1.37 14.78
N TYR A 31 -14.50 -2.26 15.05
CA TYR A 31 -14.38 -2.94 16.34
C TYR A 31 -14.26 -1.95 17.49
N THR A 32 -13.45 -0.91 17.32
CA THR A 32 -13.25 0.13 18.33
C THR A 32 -14.54 0.91 18.59
N LEU A 33 -15.32 1.18 17.52
CA LEU A 33 -16.62 1.83 17.62
C LEU A 33 -17.64 1.00 18.41
N PHE A 34 -17.70 -0.31 18.19
CA PHE A 34 -18.67 -1.18 18.86
C PHE A 34 -18.26 -1.62 20.27
N LYS A 35 -16.96 -1.78 20.53
CA LYS A 35 -16.46 -2.26 21.82
C LYS A 35 -16.24 -1.16 22.85
N TYR A 36 -15.87 0.03 22.40
CA TYR A 36 -15.60 1.17 23.28
C TYR A 36 -16.68 2.25 23.09
N ASP A 37 -16.32 3.51 23.30
CA ASP A 37 -17.22 4.66 23.15
C ASP A 37 -17.14 5.24 21.73
N TYR A 38 -18.26 5.78 21.24
CA TYR A 38 -18.35 6.47 19.96
C TYR A 38 -17.39 7.66 19.85
N LYS A 39 -17.07 8.32 20.98
CA LYS A 39 -16.07 9.42 21.05
C LYS A 39 -14.67 8.98 20.67
N ILE A 40 -14.36 7.68 20.77
CA ILE A 40 -13.06 7.11 20.41
C ILE A 40 -13.15 6.42 19.05
N GLY A 41 -14.23 5.66 18.82
CA GLY A 41 -14.42 4.91 17.58
C GLY A 41 -14.55 5.78 16.33
N VAL A 42 -15.27 6.90 16.39
CA VAL A 42 -15.45 7.79 15.23
C VAL A 42 -14.11 8.41 14.80
N PRO A 43 -13.31 9.04 15.69
CA PRO A 43 -11.96 9.48 15.34
C PRO A 43 -11.08 8.35 14.80
N MET A 44 -11.18 7.13 15.34
CA MET A 44 -10.40 5.99 14.88
C MET A 44 -10.72 5.58 13.44
N ILE A 45 -12.00 5.61 13.05
CA ILE A 45 -12.43 5.33 11.66
C ILE A 45 -11.93 6.43 10.72
N ILE A 46 -12.02 7.70 11.12
CA ILE A 46 -11.53 8.83 10.34
C ILE A 46 -10.01 8.70 10.14
N PHE A 47 -9.27 8.44 11.22
CA PHE A 47 -7.82 8.22 11.17
C PHE A 47 -7.46 7.05 10.25
N SER A 48 -8.12 5.90 10.41
CA SER A 48 -7.87 4.70 9.61
C SER A 48 -8.12 4.97 8.13
N SER A 49 -9.18 5.71 7.80
CA SER A 49 -9.50 6.11 6.42
C SER A 49 -8.44 7.04 5.84
N MET A 50 -8.01 8.06 6.61
CA MET A 50 -6.98 8.99 6.19
C MET A 50 -5.62 8.30 6.00
N PHE A 51 -5.26 7.42 6.92
CA PHE A 51 -4.06 6.57 6.84
C PHE A 51 -4.06 5.74 5.55
N LEU A 52 -5.16 5.06 5.22
CA LEU A 52 -5.27 4.26 4.00
C LEU A 52 -5.12 5.09 2.72
N ILE A 53 -5.65 6.32 2.70
CA ILE A 53 -5.49 7.26 1.57
C ILE A 53 -4.01 7.63 1.40
N VAL A 54 -3.36 8.08 2.47
CA VAL A 54 -1.94 8.46 2.45
C VAL A 54 -1.07 7.27 2.04
N PHE A 55 -1.34 6.10 2.62
CA PHE A 55 -0.63 4.87 2.30
C PHE A 55 -0.73 4.53 0.80
N LYS A 56 -1.92 4.62 0.22
CA LYS A 56 -2.15 4.36 -1.21
C LYS A 56 -1.40 5.35 -2.10
N LEU A 57 -1.29 6.62 -1.70
CA LEU A 57 -0.50 7.63 -2.42
C LEU A 57 0.99 7.30 -2.40
N ILE A 58 1.53 6.95 -1.23
CA ILE A 58 2.93 6.53 -1.07
C ILE A 58 3.21 5.29 -1.91
N GLN A 59 2.35 4.27 -1.84
CA GLN A 59 2.48 3.04 -2.61
C GLN A 59 2.49 3.30 -4.13
N LYS A 60 1.61 4.18 -4.61
CA LYS A 60 1.56 4.60 -6.02
C LYS A 60 2.85 5.29 -6.43
N TYR A 61 3.36 6.20 -5.61
CA TYR A 61 4.62 6.90 -5.86
C TYR A 61 5.80 5.91 -5.93
N SER A 62 5.96 5.04 -4.93
CA SER A 62 7.03 4.06 -4.87
C SER A 62 6.99 3.09 -6.06
N THR A 63 5.80 2.62 -6.44
CA THR A 63 5.64 1.74 -7.61
C THR A 63 6.04 2.44 -8.91
N LYS A 64 5.68 3.73 -9.07
CA LYS A 64 6.08 4.54 -10.23
C LYS A 64 7.60 4.70 -10.29
N MET A 65 8.23 5.01 -9.16
CA MET A 65 9.69 5.16 -9.07
C MET A 65 10.42 3.87 -9.41
N LEU A 66 9.96 2.73 -8.88
CA LEU A 66 10.54 1.42 -9.21
C LEU A 66 10.41 1.09 -10.70
N LYS A 67 9.26 1.39 -11.32
CA LYS A 67 9.07 1.18 -12.76
C LYS A 67 10.02 2.04 -13.60
N ILE A 68 10.18 3.31 -13.24
CA ILE A 68 11.12 4.21 -13.92
C ILE A 68 12.56 3.73 -13.75
N TYR A 69 12.94 3.30 -12.54
CA TYR A 69 14.27 2.77 -12.27
C TYR A 69 14.55 1.51 -13.11
N ASN A 70 13.61 0.58 -13.16
CA ASN A 70 13.74 -0.63 -13.97
C ASN A 70 13.85 -0.33 -15.48
N ASN A 71 13.01 0.59 -15.99
CA ASN A 71 13.08 1.02 -17.39
C ASN A 71 14.42 1.70 -17.73
N ASN A 72 14.96 2.51 -16.82
CA ASN A 72 16.24 3.19 -17.01
C ASN A 72 17.42 2.21 -16.99
N LEU A 73 17.33 1.15 -16.19
CA LEU A 73 18.32 0.07 -16.19
C LEU A 73 18.25 -0.75 -17.48
N GLU A 74 17.06 -1.14 -17.93
CA GLU A 74 16.87 -1.84 -19.22
C GLU A 74 17.39 -1.00 -20.40
N ASN A 75 17.12 0.31 -20.42
CA ASN A 75 17.60 1.21 -21.48
C ASN A 75 19.11 1.53 -21.41
N LYS A 76 19.76 1.36 -20.26
CA LYS A 76 21.22 1.58 -20.12
C LYS A 76 22.03 0.28 -20.26
N GLY A 77 21.40 -0.88 -20.09
CA GLY A 77 22.00 -2.20 -20.29
C GLY A 77 21.82 -2.78 -21.70
N GLY A 78 21.12 -2.06 -22.60
CA GLY A 78 20.97 -2.41 -24.02
C GLY A 78 22.23 -2.09 -24.83
N LYS A 79 23.31 -2.84 -24.59
CA LYS A 79 24.35 -3.17 -25.57
C LYS A 79 24.64 -4.66 -25.46
#